data_AF-A0A8T4FSF2-F1
#
_entry.id   AF-A0A8T4FSF2-F1
#
_cell.length_a   1.000
_cell.length_b   1.000
_cell.length_c   1.000
_cell.angle_alpha   90.00
_cell.angle_beta   90.00
_cell.angle_gamma   90.00
#
_symmetry.space_group_name_H-M   'P 1'
#
loop_
_entity.id
_entity.type
_entity.pdbx_description
1 polymer ?
#
loop_
_entity_poly.entity_id
_entity_poly.type
_entity_poly.pdbx_seq_one_letter_code
_entity_poly.pdbx_strand_id
1 'polypeptide(L)'
;MAVPDQEQESRRRELLDRFSAGRLPLLEFMRAVSLLKEECGGFGCSDVLGRAVVASFGRHTEGRDLMACILEIEGFAVSKAERDTPMRDVVDMCRDPGVSVLCLSVQTTYDCPELL
;
A
#
# COMPACT_ATOMS: atom_id res chain seq x y z
N MET A 1 -25.74 -9.36 18.42
CA MET A 1 -24.60 -8.42 18.49
C MET A 1 -23.78 -8.66 17.25
N ALA A 2 -23.89 -7.78 16.25
CA ALA A 2 -23.17 -7.93 14.99
C ALA A 2 -21.67 -7.64 15.20
N VAL A 3 -20.85 -8.42 14.50
CA VAL A 3 -19.39 -8.50 14.60
C VAL A 3 -18.77 -7.30 13.87
N PRO A 4 -18.14 -6.34 14.57
CA PRO A 4 -17.59 -5.12 13.96
C PRO A 4 -16.59 -5.40 12.81
N ASP A 5 -15.86 -6.51 12.89
CA ASP A 5 -14.84 -6.89 11.90
C ASP A 5 -15.43 -7.29 10.54
N GLN A 6 -16.61 -7.91 10.49
CA GLN A 6 -17.19 -8.40 9.22
C GLN A 6 -17.70 -7.27 8.33
N GLU A 7 -18.30 -6.23 8.92
CA GLU A 7 -18.78 -5.08 8.16
C GLU A 7 -17.62 -4.27 7.59
N GLN A 8 -16.55 -4.08 8.37
CA GLN A 8 -15.33 -3.41 7.91
C GLN A 8 -14.60 -4.20 6.83
N GLU A 9 -14.50 -5.54 6.95
CA GLU A 9 -13.94 -6.40 5.90
C GLU A 9 -14.75 -6.32 4.60
N SER A 10 -16.08 -6.34 4.69
CA SER A 10 -16.97 -6.19 3.53
C SER A 10 -16.74 -4.86 2.81
N ARG A 11 -16.71 -3.74 3.56
CA ARG A 11 -16.47 -2.40 2.98
C ARG A 11 -15.09 -2.29 2.31
N ARG A 12 -14.05 -2.85 2.93
CA ARG A 12 -12.70 -2.93 2.36
C ARG A 12 -12.69 -3.67 1.02
N ARG A 13 -13.31 -4.84 0.99
CA ARG A 13 -13.36 -5.71 -0.19
C ARG A 13 -14.15 -5.06 -1.33
N GLU A 14 -15.27 -4.41 -1.03
CA GLU A 14 -16.06 -3.66 -2.02
C GLU A 14 -15.25 -2.54 -2.70
N LEU A 15 -14.48 -1.76 -1.92
CA LEU A 15 -13.63 -0.69 -2.48
C LEU A 15 -12.60 -1.25 -3.46
N LEU A 16 -11.94 -2.35 -3.08
CA LEU A 16 -10.94 -2.99 -3.92
C LEU A 16 -11.57 -3.60 -5.18
N ASP A 17 -12.73 -4.24 -5.06
CA ASP A 17 -13.46 -4.83 -6.20
C ASP A 17 -13.92 -3.76 -7.21
N ARG A 18 -14.34 -2.59 -6.73
CA ARG A 18 -14.71 -1.46 -7.60
C ARG A 18 -13.49 -0.86 -8.28
N PHE A 19 -12.39 -0.71 -7.55
CA PHE A 19 -11.13 -0.19 -8.10
C PHE A 19 -10.53 -1.14 -9.16
N SER A 20 -10.41 -2.42 -8.84
CA SER A 20 -9.87 -3.44 -9.75
C SER A 20 -10.72 -3.63 -11.01
N ALA A 21 -12.04 -3.45 -10.91
CA ALA A 21 -12.95 -3.46 -12.06
C ALA A 21 -12.93 -2.15 -12.89
N GLY A 22 -12.09 -1.16 -12.54
CA GLY A 22 -12.03 0.13 -13.23
C GLY A 22 -13.27 1.02 -13.01
N ARG A 23 -14.10 0.70 -12.01
CA ARG A 23 -15.35 1.41 -11.67
C ARG A 23 -15.15 2.49 -10.59
N LEU A 24 -13.93 2.66 -10.11
CA LEU A 24 -13.56 3.67 -9.13
C LEU A 24 -12.22 4.29 -9.56
N PRO A 25 -12.16 5.60 -9.88
CA PRO A 25 -10.92 6.27 -10.24
C PRO A 25 -9.90 6.27 -9.09
N LEU A 26 -8.60 6.30 -9.42
CA LEU A 26 -7.51 6.23 -8.45
C LEU A 26 -7.62 7.25 -7.29
N LEU A 27 -7.86 8.52 -7.61
CA LEU A 27 -7.95 9.57 -6.59
C LEU A 27 -9.15 9.37 -5.65
N GLU A 28 -10.27 8.90 -6.20
CA GLU A 28 -11.47 8.60 -5.41
C GLU A 28 -11.25 7.37 -4.53
N PHE A 29 -10.58 6.35 -5.05
CA PHE A 29 -10.18 5.17 -4.29
C PHE A 29 -9.28 5.55 -3.10
N MET A 30 -8.16 6.25 -3.35
CA MET A 30 -7.22 6.65 -2.30
C MET A 30 -7.90 7.47 -1.20
N ARG A 31 -8.83 8.37 -1.59
CA ARG A 31 -9.63 9.16 -0.65
C ARG A 31 -10.59 8.29 0.17
N ALA A 32 -11.32 7.40 -0.49
CA ALA A 32 -12.28 6.51 0.19
C ALA A 32 -11.57 5.59 1.21
N VAL A 33 -10.39 5.08 0.87
CA VAL A 33 -9.56 4.26 1.75
C VAL A 33 -9.08 5.07 2.95
N SER A 34 -8.61 6.30 2.74
CA SER A 34 -8.19 7.19 3.82
C SER A 34 -9.33 7.48 4.80
N LEU A 35 -10.52 7.79 4.29
CA LEU A 35 -11.72 8.03 5.11
C LEU A 35 -12.13 6.77 5.89
N LEU A 36 -12.14 5.61 5.24
CA LEU A 36 -12.45 4.34 5.91
C LEU A 36 -11.45 4.03 7.02
N LYS A 37 -10.17 4.34 6.80
CA LYS A 37 -9.10 4.18 7.80
C LYS A 37 -9.34 5.08 9.00
N GLU A 38 -9.71 6.35 8.79
CA GLU A 38 -10.03 7.30 9.86
C GLU A 38 -11.27 6.87 10.67
N GLU A 39 -12.34 6.46 9.99
CA GLU A 39 -13.58 5.97 10.62
C GLU A 39 -13.35 4.77 11.53
N CYS A 40 -12.45 3.86 11.12
CA CYS A 40 -12.18 2.63 11.84
C CYS A 40 -11.00 2.72 12.82
N GLY A 41 -10.30 3.87 12.90
CA GLY A 41 -9.08 4.01 13.69
C GLY A 41 -7.89 3.21 13.15
N GLY A 42 -7.92 2.87 11.87
CA GLY A 42 -6.97 2.00 11.19
C GLY A 42 -7.61 0.78 10.55
N PHE A 43 -6.91 0.18 9.60
CA PHE A 43 -7.12 -1.21 9.23
C PHE A 43 -6.28 -2.01 10.22
N GLY A 44 -6.89 -2.54 11.28
CA GLY A 44 -6.18 -3.28 12.31
C GLY A 44 -5.20 -4.26 11.68
N CYS A 45 -3.96 -4.31 12.19
CA CYS A 45 -2.93 -5.24 11.73
C CYS A 45 -3.40 -6.65 12.07
N SER A 46 -4.12 -7.27 11.15
CA SER A 46 -4.24 -8.71 11.14
C SER A 46 -2.87 -9.23 10.74
N ASP A 47 -1.99 -9.47 11.72
CA ASP A 47 -0.65 -10.04 11.51
C ASP A 47 -0.70 -11.42 10.82
N VAL A 48 -1.89 -11.93 10.50
CA VAL A 48 -2.17 -13.12 9.69
C VAL A 48 -1.37 -13.14 8.39
N LEU A 49 -1.27 -12.01 7.68
CA LEU A 49 -0.49 -11.93 6.43
C LEU A 49 0.96 -11.46 6.65
N GLY A 50 1.29 -11.03 7.87
CA GLY A 50 2.57 -10.41 8.22
C GLY A 50 2.66 -8.94 7.78
N ARG A 51 3.90 -8.46 7.71
CA ARG A 51 4.23 -7.07 7.40
C ARG A 51 4.76 -6.92 5.98
N ALA A 52 4.27 -5.90 5.27
CA ALA A 52 4.82 -5.47 4.00
C ALA A 52 5.69 -4.22 4.18
N VAL A 53 6.92 -4.26 3.70
CA VAL A 53 7.77 -3.08 3.53
C VAL A 53 7.48 -2.48 2.16
N VAL A 54 7.14 -1.20 2.09
CA VAL A 54 6.81 -0.51 0.83
C VAL A 54 7.76 0.67 0.65
N ALA A 55 8.55 0.65 -0.41
CA ALA A 55 9.58 1.65 -0.70
C ALA A 55 9.51 2.14 -2.15
N SER A 56 10.12 3.29 -2.42
CA SER A 56 10.29 3.82 -3.77
C SER A 56 11.78 3.89 -4.14
N PHE A 57 12.14 3.45 -5.33
CA PHE A 57 13.44 3.69 -5.93
C PHE A 57 13.33 4.90 -6.87
N GLY A 58 13.71 6.06 -6.35
CA GLY A 58 13.58 7.35 -7.04
C GLY A 58 12.76 8.36 -6.23
N ARG A 59 12.55 9.54 -6.82
CA ARG A 59 11.87 10.68 -6.16
C ARG A 59 10.34 10.56 -6.14
N HIS A 60 9.79 9.76 -7.04
CA HIS A 60 8.35 9.56 -7.19
C HIS A 60 7.85 8.53 -6.19
N THR A 61 6.81 8.88 -5.45
CA THR A 61 6.26 8.06 -4.36
C THR A 61 4.83 7.63 -4.60
N GLU A 62 4.20 8.07 -5.69
CA GLU A 62 2.80 7.84 -5.99
C GLU A 62 2.49 6.34 -6.08
N GLY A 63 3.35 5.57 -6.76
CA GLY A 63 3.25 4.11 -6.81
C GLY A 63 3.43 3.45 -5.44
N ARG A 64 4.39 3.93 -4.64
CA ARG A 64 4.62 3.46 -3.26
C ARG A 64 3.38 3.71 -2.39
N ASP A 65 2.78 4.89 -2.48
CA ASP A 65 1.64 5.29 -1.67
C ASP A 65 0.38 4.50 -2.07
N LEU A 66 0.15 4.27 -3.37
CA LEU A 66 -0.90 3.38 -3.85
C LEU A 66 -0.73 1.95 -3.33
N MET A 67 0.47 1.38 -3.46
CA MET A 67 0.74 0.01 -3.02
C MET A 67 0.58 -0.15 -1.51
N ALA A 68 0.99 0.85 -0.72
CA ALA A 68 0.74 0.87 0.71
C ALA A 68 -0.76 0.78 1.02
N CYS A 69 -1.60 1.58 0.35
CA CYS A 69 -3.05 1.53 0.55
C CYS A 69 -3.66 0.17 0.18
N ILE A 70 -3.28 -0.40 -0.95
CA ILE A 70 -3.80 -1.72 -1.38
C ILE A 70 -3.42 -2.81 -0.38
N LEU A 71 -2.16 -2.85 0.05
CA LEU A 71 -1.67 -3.86 0.99
C LEU A 71 -2.33 -3.73 2.37
N GLU A 72 -2.57 -2.51 2.85
CA GLU A 72 -3.30 -2.30 4.10
C GLU A 72 -4.76 -2.80 4.01
N ILE A 73 -5.44 -2.59 2.87
CA ILE A 73 -6.83 -3.07 2.65
C ILE A 73 -6.87 -4.60 2.65
N GLU A 74 -5.90 -5.23 1.99
CA GLU A 74 -5.73 -6.69 1.96
C GLU A 74 -5.37 -7.27 3.33
N GLY A 75 -4.96 -6.42 4.28
CA GLY A 75 -4.75 -6.81 5.68
C GLY A 75 -3.29 -6.97 6.09
N PHE A 76 -2.33 -6.54 5.27
CA PHE A 76 -0.94 -6.46 5.70
C PHE A 76 -0.73 -5.31 6.70
N ALA A 77 0.13 -5.53 7.69
CA ALA A 77 0.76 -4.42 8.39
C ALA A 77 1.73 -3.72 7.41
N VAL A 78 1.63 -2.41 7.21
CA VAL A 78 2.49 -1.72 6.23
C VAL A 78 3.54 -0.84 6.93
N SER A 79 4.81 -1.07 6.57
CA SER A 79 5.94 -0.21 6.91
C SER A 79 6.40 0.52 5.66
N LYS A 80 6.02 1.79 5.58
CA LYS A 80 6.34 2.64 4.43
C LYS A 80 7.68 3.33 4.65
N ALA A 81 8.66 3.05 3.78
CA ALA A 81 9.92 3.77 3.78
C ALA A 81 9.71 5.23 3.34
N GLU A 82 10.41 6.16 3.97
CA GLU A 82 10.38 7.58 3.61
C GLU A 82 10.94 7.81 2.21
N ARG A 83 10.64 8.98 1.64
CA ARG A 83 11.22 9.36 0.35
C ARG A 83 12.75 9.40 0.49
N ASP A 84 13.45 8.94 -0.55
CA ASP A 84 14.93 8.94 -0.59
C ASP A 84 15.59 8.03 0.47
N THR A 85 14.84 7.11 1.09
CA THR A 85 15.41 6.10 2.00
C THR A 85 16.49 5.29 1.27
N PRO A 86 17.73 5.23 1.78
CA PRO A 86 18.79 4.43 1.19
C PRO A 86 18.39 2.95 1.07
N MET A 87 18.74 2.30 -0.05
CA MET A 87 18.39 0.90 -0.29
C MET A 87 18.89 -0.04 0.83
N ARG A 88 20.05 0.25 1.42
CA ARG A 88 20.57 -0.52 2.56
C ARG A 88 19.61 -0.49 3.76
N ASP A 89 18.97 0.65 4.01
CA ASP A 89 18.07 0.83 5.15
C ASP A 89 16.73 0.13 4.85
N VAL A 90 16.27 0.12 3.59
CA VAL A 90 15.13 -0.70 3.14
C VAL A 90 15.42 -2.19 3.34
N VAL A 91 16.62 -2.66 2.99
CA VAL A 91 17.05 -4.04 3.24
C VAL A 91 17.05 -4.36 4.73
N ASP A 92 17.49 -3.44 5.58
CA ASP A 92 17.47 -3.60 7.03
C ASP A 92 16.03 -3.68 7.57
N MET A 93 15.10 -2.88 7.06
CA MET A 93 13.67 -3.02 7.39
C MET A 93 13.12 -4.42 7.05
N CYS A 94 13.57 -5.00 5.93
CA CYS A 94 13.15 -6.33 5.49
C CYS A 94 13.75 -7.49 6.30
N ARG A 95 14.70 -7.24 7.20
CA ARG A 95 15.29 -8.28 8.07
C ARG A 95 14.42 -8.62 9.28
N ASP A 96 13.39 -7.82 9.56
CA ASP A 96 12.43 -8.13 10.62
C ASP A 96 11.71 -9.46 10.28
N PRO A 97 11.68 -10.45 11.20
CA PRO A 97 11.08 -11.76 10.94
C PRO A 97 9.57 -11.72 10.69
N GLY A 98 8.89 -10.63 11.05
CA GLY A 98 7.48 -10.40 10.73
C GLY A 98 7.26 -9.85 9.31
N VAL A 99 8.30 -9.48 8.57
CA VAL A 99 8.18 -9.01 7.18
C VAL A 99 8.04 -10.21 6.24
N SER A 100 6.93 -10.25 5.51
CA SER A 100 6.60 -11.28 4.54
C SER A 100 6.71 -10.80 3.10
N VAL A 101 6.62 -9.48 2.88
CA VAL A 101 6.60 -8.87 1.53
C VAL A 101 7.46 -7.62 1.49
N LEU A 102 8.24 -7.47 0.41
CA LEU A 102 8.83 -6.21 -0.01
C LEU A 102 8.16 -5.75 -1.31
N CYS A 103 7.62 -4.54 -1.32
CA CYS A 103 7.14 -3.87 -2.51
C CYS A 103 8.05 -2.68 -2.83
N LEU A 104 8.71 -2.72 -3.98
CA LEU A 104 9.58 -1.66 -4.47
C LEU A 104 8.95 -0.99 -5.69
N SER A 105 8.52 0.25 -5.54
CA SER A 105 8.03 1.10 -6.64
C SER A 105 9.21 1.72 -7.36
N VAL A 106 9.44 1.34 -8.61
CA VAL A 106 10.54 1.87 -9.43
C VAL A 106 9.97 2.68 -10.58
N GLN A 107 10.41 3.93 -10.71
CA GLN A 107 10.16 4.72 -11.91
C GLN A 107 11.46 4.86 -12.68
N THR A 108 11.64 3.99 -13.67
CA THR A 108 12.72 4.14 -14.65
C THR A 108 12.23 5.00 -15.81
N THR A 109 12.71 6.23 -15.90
CA THR A 109 12.72 6.92 -17.20
C THR A 109 13.84 6.31 -18.02
N TYR A 110 13.51 5.48 -19.00
CA TYR A 110 14.46 5.24 -20.08
C TYR A 110 14.54 6.57 -20.84
N ASP A 111 15.70 7.23 -20.80
CA ASP A 111 16.01 8.23 -21.80
C ASP A 111 15.94 7.51 -23.14
N CYS A 112 14.85 7.71 -23.90
CA CYS A 112 14.76 7.22 -25.26
C CYS A 112 15.76 8.05 -26.07
N PRO A 113 16.87 7.48 -26.60
CA PRO A 113 17.91 8.28 -27.24
C PRO A 113 17.50 8.86 -28.61
N GLU A 114 16.24 8.72 -29.03
CA GLU A 114 15.80 9.00 -30.41
C GLU A 114 15.13 10.37 -30.62
N LEU A 115 15.48 11.39 -29.82
CA LEU A 115 15.04 12.78 -30.06
C LEU A 115 16.18 13.81 -29.91
N LEU A 116 17.37 13.49 -30.43
CA LEU A 116 18.42 14.48 -30.75
C LEU A 116 18.75 14.47 -32.24
#